data_AF-A0A0Q4LT64-F1
#
_entry.id   AF-A0A0Q4LT64-F1
#
_cell.length_a   1.000
_cell.length_b   1.000
_cell.length_c   1.000
_cell.angle_alpha   90.00
_cell.angle_beta   90.00
_cell.angle_gamma   90.00
#
_symmetry.space_group_name_H-M   'P 1'
#
loop_
_entity.id
_entity.type
_entity.pdbx_description
1 polymer ?
#
loop_
_entity_poly.entity_id
_entity_poly.type
_entity_poly.pdbx_seq_one_letter_code
_entity_poly.pdbx_strand_id
1 'polypeptide(L)'
;MTGGQKAAAIIALVVIAMAAFNWSLWRRLKAAQAERAGWSAADFDAQLVANGVSAQVAVLVRELVSAPFYGAGIAPHPDDDFARFLAVDETEVADIAATGCEELGADRPEPTDVPPIRDLRDLAEYLQSVADARRTA
;
A
#
# COMPACT_ATOMS: atom_id res chain seq x y z
N MET A 1 15.70 32.22 28.13
CA MET A 1 15.64 31.80 26.71
C MET A 1 14.86 32.83 25.92
N THR A 2 15.47 33.41 24.89
CA THR A 2 14.78 34.33 23.97
C THR A 2 13.79 33.57 23.08
N GLY A 3 12.82 34.26 22.48
CA GLY A 3 11.82 33.63 21.60
C GLY A 3 12.45 32.84 20.44
N GLY A 4 13.56 33.33 19.87
CA GLY A 4 14.31 32.64 18.82
C GLY A 4 14.96 31.33 19.26
N GLN A 5 15.45 31.24 20.51
CA GLN A 5 16.02 30.00 21.05
C GLN A 5 14.95 28.90 21.23
N LYS A 6 13.72 29.28 21.59
CA LYS A 6 12.61 28.33 21.71
C LYS A 6 12.19 27.79 20.35
N ALA A 7 12.08 28.64 19.34
CA ALA A 7 11.73 28.23 17.98
C ALA A 7 12.78 27.27 17.37
N ALA A 8 14.07 27.58 17.54
CA ALA A 8 15.14 26.71 17.05
C ALA A 8 15.13 25.32 17.72
N ALA A 9 14.83 25.25 19.02
CA ALA A 9 14.73 23.98 19.74
C ALA A 9 13.56 23.11 19.24
N ILE A 10 12.41 23.72 18.93
CA ILE A 10 11.25 23.02 18.37
C ILE A 10 11.59 22.48 16.97
N ILE A 11 12.18 23.31 16.11
CA ILE A 11 12.58 22.89 14.76
C ILE A 11 13.58 21.73 14.83
N ALA A 12 14.58 21.81 15.72
CA ALA A 12 15.55 20.73 15.91
C ALA A 12 14.89 19.43 16.36
N LEU A 13 13.92 19.50 17.28
CA LEU A 13 13.15 18.33 17.72
C LEU A 13 12.34 17.71 16.58
N VAL A 14 11.70 18.53 15.74
CA VAL A 14 10.94 18.04 14.58
C VAL A 14 11.87 17.37 13.57
N VAL A 15 13.01 17.96 13.25
CA VAL A 15 14.01 17.37 12.34
C VAL A 15 14.55 16.06 12.88
N ILE A 16 14.86 15.98 14.17
CA ILE A 16 15.32 14.75 14.81
C ILE A 16 14.23 13.67 14.79
N ALA A 17 12.98 14.02 15.08
CA ALA A 17 11.85 13.09 15.03
C ALA A 17 11.62 12.56 13.61
N MET A 18 11.64 13.43 12.59
CA MET A 18 11.54 13.04 11.18
C MET A 18 12.70 12.14 10.77
N ALA A 19 13.93 12.47 11.15
CA ALA A 19 15.11 11.66 10.85
C ALA A 19 15.04 10.28 11.51
N ALA A 20 14.57 10.19 12.76
CA ALA A 20 14.39 8.93 13.47
C ALA A 20 13.27 8.06 12.86
N PHE A 21 12.15 8.68 12.49
CA PHE A 21 11.05 8.02 11.81
C PHE A 21 11.50 7.44 10.47
N ASN A 22 12.17 8.26 9.66
CA ASN A 22 12.73 7.88 8.36
C ASN A 22 13.77 6.75 8.50
N TRP A 23 14.62 6.79 9.53
CA TRP A 23 15.59 5.73 9.81
C TRP A 23 14.92 4.39 10.20
N SER A 24 13.81 4.43 10.94
CA SER A 24 13.08 3.22 11.35
C SER A 24 12.37 2.55 10.16
N LEU A 25 11.73 3.34 9.30
CA LEU A 25 11.13 2.91 8.04
C LEU A 25 12.19 2.32 7.12
N TRP A 26 13.31 3.02 6.95
CA TRP A 26 14.41 2.55 6.11
C TRP A 26 15.00 1.23 6.59
N ARG A 27 15.13 1.02 7.91
CA ARG A 27 15.56 -0.29 8.45
C ARG A 27 14.55 -1.40 8.20
N ARG A 28 13.25 -1.12 8.32
CA ARG A 28 12.17 -2.09 8.03
C ARG A 28 12.16 -2.46 6.55
N LEU A 29 12.26 -1.47 5.66
CA LEU A 29 12.37 -1.70 4.23
C LEU A 29 13.63 -2.49 3.87
N LYS A 30 14.77 -2.21 4.51
CA LYS A 30 16.02 -2.96 4.28
C LYS A 30 15.94 -4.39 4.80
N ALA A 31 15.25 -4.61 5.91
CA ALA A 31 14.98 -5.96 6.43
C ALA A 31 14.02 -6.73 5.51
N ALA A 32 12.92 -6.10 5.08
CA ALA A 32 12.00 -6.66 4.11
C ALA A 32 12.70 -6.96 2.78
N GLN A 33 13.58 -6.08 2.31
CA GLN A 33 14.39 -6.29 1.10
C GLN A 33 15.36 -7.47 1.24
N ALA A 34 15.90 -7.71 2.44
CA ALA A 34 16.76 -8.87 2.71
C ALA A 34 15.95 -10.18 2.83
N GLU A 35 14.77 -10.15 3.46
CA GLU A 35 13.85 -11.29 3.53
C GLU A 35 13.24 -11.64 2.16
N ARG A 36 13.10 -10.64 1.29
CA ARG A 36 12.58 -10.75 -0.09
C ARG A 36 13.68 -10.84 -1.14
N ALA A 37 14.90 -11.23 -0.77
CA ALA A 37 15.96 -11.43 -1.72
C ALA A 37 15.55 -12.51 -2.75
N GLY A 38 15.22 -12.08 -3.97
CA GLY A 38 14.70 -12.93 -5.05
C GLY A 38 13.20 -12.81 -5.32
N TRP A 39 12.46 -12.03 -4.52
CA TRP A 39 11.05 -11.71 -4.78
C TRP A 39 10.94 -10.53 -5.75
N SER A 40 10.33 -10.78 -6.90
CA SER A 40 10.12 -9.81 -7.97
C SER A 40 8.67 -9.35 -8.07
N ALA A 41 8.44 -8.30 -8.85
CA ALA A 41 7.09 -7.87 -9.23
C ALA A 41 6.30 -9.00 -9.92
N ALA A 42 6.99 -9.86 -10.68
CA ALA A 42 6.36 -11.01 -11.33
C ALA A 42 5.96 -12.10 -10.31
N ASP A 43 6.72 -12.27 -9.23
CA ASP A 43 6.36 -13.21 -8.16
C ASP A 43 5.13 -12.72 -7.39
N PHE A 44 5.01 -11.41 -7.16
CA PHE A 44 3.79 -10.81 -6.63
C PHE A 44 2.57 -11.09 -7.53
N ASP A 45 2.66 -10.76 -8.82
CA ASP A 45 1.58 -10.97 -9.78
C ASP A 45 1.20 -12.47 -9.85
N ALA A 46 2.21 -13.35 -9.92
CA ALA A 46 2.00 -14.81 -9.96
C ALA A 46 1.36 -15.35 -8.68
N GLN A 47 1.73 -14.84 -7.51
CA GLN A 47 1.17 -15.28 -6.23
C GLN A 47 -0.30 -14.88 -6.12
N LEU A 48 -0.68 -13.67 -6.55
CA LEU A 48 -2.09 -13.27 -6.60
C LEU A 48 -2.89 -14.13 -7.60
N VAL A 49 -2.31 -14.42 -8.76
CA VAL A 49 -2.95 -15.32 -9.75
C VAL A 49 -3.13 -16.73 -9.20
N ALA A 50 -2.14 -17.27 -8.49
CA ALA A 50 -2.25 -18.57 -7.82
C ALA A 50 -3.37 -18.60 -6.77
N ASN A 51 -3.72 -17.45 -6.20
CA ASN A 51 -4.81 -17.29 -5.23
C ASN A 51 -6.18 -17.02 -5.89
N GLY A 52 -6.28 -17.08 -7.23
CA GLY A 52 -7.55 -16.95 -7.95
C GLY A 52 -7.87 -15.53 -8.44
N VAL A 53 -6.95 -14.59 -8.28
CA VAL A 53 -7.08 -13.24 -8.85
C VAL A 53 -6.70 -13.27 -10.33
N SER A 54 -7.42 -12.53 -11.18
CA SER A 54 -7.06 -12.42 -12.59
C SER A 54 -5.74 -11.66 -12.77
N ALA A 55 -4.98 -11.99 -13.82
CA ALA A 55 -3.70 -11.32 -14.09
C ALA A 55 -3.85 -9.79 -14.24
N GLN A 56 -4.98 -9.33 -14.78
CA GLN A 56 -5.27 -7.89 -14.91
C GLN A 56 -5.41 -7.22 -13.53
N VAL A 57 -6.17 -7.82 -12.62
CA VAL A 57 -6.36 -7.28 -11.27
C VAL A 57 -5.05 -7.36 -10.47
N ALA A 58 -4.27 -8.43 -10.63
CA ALA A 58 -2.97 -8.54 -9.98
C ALA A 58 -2.01 -7.40 -10.37
N VAL A 59 -1.91 -7.10 -11.67
CA VAL A 59 -1.12 -5.98 -12.18
C VAL A 59 -1.66 -4.64 -11.66
N LEU A 60 -2.98 -4.43 -11.68
CA LEU A 60 -3.61 -3.21 -11.19
C LEU A 60 -3.27 -2.97 -9.71
N VAL A 61 -3.44 -3.98 -8.85
CA VAL A 61 -3.11 -3.88 -7.42
C VAL A 61 -1.65 -3.49 -7.25
N ARG A 62 -0.73 -4.13 -7.99
CA ARG A 62 0.69 -3.79 -7.95
C ARG A 62 0.92 -2.33 -8.34
N GLU A 63 0.30 -1.86 -9.41
CA GLU A 63 0.47 -0.48 -9.90
C GLU A 63 -0.05 0.56 -8.91
N LEU A 64 -1.21 0.30 -8.29
CA LEU A 64 -1.81 1.17 -7.27
C LEU A 64 -0.89 1.38 -6.07
N VAL A 65 -0.18 0.33 -5.63
CA VAL A 65 0.60 0.40 -4.37
C VAL A 65 2.08 0.68 -4.59
N SER A 66 2.65 0.28 -5.74
CA SER A 66 4.11 0.32 -5.95
C SER A 66 4.67 1.74 -5.91
N ALA A 67 4.06 2.68 -6.63
CA ALA A 67 4.56 4.06 -6.70
C ALA A 67 4.42 4.85 -5.39
N PRO A 68 3.27 4.81 -4.68
CA PRO A 68 3.10 5.59 -3.45
C PRO A 68 3.82 5.00 -2.23
N PHE A 69 3.94 3.66 -2.13
CA PHE A 69 4.36 3.02 -0.88
C PHE A 69 5.67 2.25 -0.94
N TYR A 70 6.16 1.92 -2.14
CA TYR A 70 7.38 1.13 -2.30
C TYR A 70 8.49 1.94 -2.96
N GLY A 71 9.70 1.77 -2.43
CA GLY A 71 10.90 2.33 -3.05
C GLY A 71 11.20 1.63 -4.39
N ALA A 72 11.92 2.34 -5.27
CA ALA A 72 12.35 1.77 -6.54
C ALA A 72 13.08 0.42 -6.34
N GLY A 73 12.62 -0.62 -7.05
CA GLY A 73 13.20 -1.97 -6.98
C GLY A 73 12.76 -2.80 -5.78
N ILE A 74 11.78 -2.34 -4.98
CA ILE A 74 11.16 -3.14 -3.92
C ILE A 74 9.82 -3.65 -4.46
N ALA A 75 9.68 -4.98 -4.54
CA ALA A 75 8.42 -5.59 -4.92
C ALA A 75 7.48 -5.74 -3.71
N PRO A 76 6.17 -5.44 -3.87
CA PRO A 76 5.17 -5.70 -2.84
C PRO A 76 5.03 -7.19 -2.57
N HIS A 77 4.58 -7.56 -1.37
CA HIS A 77 4.18 -8.92 -1.02
C HIS A 77 2.67 -8.94 -0.70
N PRO A 78 1.90 -9.97 -1.10
CA PRO A 78 0.44 -10.00 -0.85
C PRO A 78 0.06 -9.84 0.63
N ASP A 79 0.92 -10.29 1.53
CA ASP A 79 0.70 -10.21 2.98
C ASP A 79 1.17 -8.88 3.61
N ASP A 80 1.53 -7.89 2.79
CA ASP A 80 1.89 -6.56 3.28
C ASP A 80 0.65 -5.85 3.84
N ASP A 81 0.65 -5.73 5.17
CA ASP A 81 -0.43 -5.11 5.94
C ASP A 81 -0.39 -3.57 5.79
N PHE A 82 -1.53 -2.97 5.45
CA PHE A 82 -1.64 -1.53 5.21
C PHE A 82 -1.27 -0.73 6.45
N ALA A 83 -1.81 -1.07 7.62
CA ALA A 83 -1.59 -0.30 8.84
C ALA A 83 -0.21 -0.55 9.46
N ARG A 84 0.24 -1.81 9.52
CA ARG A 84 1.45 -2.21 10.23
C ARG A 84 2.71 -2.05 9.39
N PHE A 85 2.63 -2.37 8.10
CA PHE A 85 3.78 -2.35 7.21
C PHE A 85 3.85 -1.06 6.41
N LEU A 86 2.75 -0.66 5.77
CA LEU A 86 2.70 0.54 4.92
C LEU A 86 2.37 1.83 5.69
N ALA A 87 1.89 1.72 6.93
CA ALA A 87 1.43 2.85 7.75
C ALA A 87 0.34 3.70 7.08
N VAL A 88 -0.53 3.03 6.32
CA VAL A 88 -1.70 3.58 5.63
C VAL A 88 -2.93 3.38 6.52
N ASP A 89 -3.75 4.43 6.67
CA ASP A 89 -4.98 4.35 7.46
C ASP A 89 -6.18 3.85 6.65
N GLU A 90 -7.27 3.48 7.33
CA GLU A 90 -8.46 2.89 6.70
C GLU A 90 -9.13 3.83 5.67
N THR A 91 -9.00 5.15 5.83
CA THR A 91 -9.56 6.12 4.88
C THR A 91 -8.75 6.11 3.59
N GLU A 92 -7.43 6.12 3.71
CA GLU A 92 -6.53 6.00 2.57
C GLU A 92 -6.69 4.64 1.86
N VAL A 93 -6.88 3.55 2.62
CA VAL A 93 -7.17 2.22 2.05
C VAL A 93 -8.48 2.25 1.25
N ALA A 94 -9.54 2.87 1.77
CA ALA A 94 -10.80 3.01 1.05
C ALA A 94 -10.63 3.82 -0.24
N ASP A 95 -9.83 4.89 -0.22
CA ASP A 95 -9.53 5.68 -1.41
C ASP A 95 -8.74 4.89 -2.47
N ILE A 96 -7.77 4.06 -2.07
CA ILE A 96 -7.03 3.17 -2.97
C ILE A 96 -7.99 2.16 -3.62
N ALA A 97 -8.85 1.53 -2.82
CA ALA A 97 -9.84 0.57 -3.31
C ALA A 97 -10.82 1.24 -4.29
N ALA A 98 -11.26 2.45 -3.96
CA ALA A 98 -12.17 3.23 -4.79
C ALA A 98 -11.55 3.61 -6.14
N THR A 99 -10.27 4.02 -6.17
CA THR A 99 -9.54 4.24 -7.42
C THR A 99 -9.37 2.94 -8.21
N GLY A 100 -9.10 1.80 -7.57
CA GLY A 100 -9.07 0.50 -8.25
C GLY A 100 -10.42 0.14 -8.91
N CYS A 101 -11.54 0.45 -8.27
CA CYS A 101 -12.88 0.29 -8.85
C CYS A 101 -13.06 1.16 -10.11
N GLU A 102 -12.65 2.43 -10.06
CA GLU A 102 -12.70 3.36 -11.19
C GLU A 102 -11.86 2.87 -12.38
N GLU A 103 -10.65 2.36 -12.13
CA GLU A 103 -9.76 1.79 -13.17
C GLU A 103 -10.34 0.51 -13.80
N LEU A 104 -11.16 -0.24 -13.07
CA LEU A 104 -11.96 -1.36 -13.60
C LEU A 104 -13.25 -0.88 -14.31
N GLY A 105 -13.48 0.44 -14.36
CA GLY A 105 -14.64 1.09 -14.94
C GLY A 105 -15.90 1.02 -14.10
N ALA A 106 -15.80 0.59 -12.83
CA ALA A 106 -16.89 0.60 -11.87
C ALA A 106 -17.13 2.00 -11.30
N ASP A 107 -18.30 2.20 -10.71
CA ASP A 107 -18.57 3.42 -9.96
C ASP A 107 -17.66 3.47 -8.72
N ARG A 108 -17.24 4.68 -8.34
CA ARG A 108 -16.47 4.91 -7.12
C ARG A 108 -17.33 4.55 -5.90
N PRO A 109 -16.97 3.55 -5.08
CA PRO A 109 -17.70 3.23 -3.87
C PRO A 109 -17.53 4.36 -2.84
N GLU A 110 -18.55 4.57 -2.00
CA GLU A 110 -18.37 5.38 -0.79
C GLU A 110 -17.46 4.65 0.18
N PRO A 111 -16.66 5.35 1.01
CA PRO A 111 -15.74 4.70 1.96
C PRO A 111 -16.41 3.69 2.89
N THR A 112 -17.69 3.90 3.23
CA THR A 112 -18.47 2.98 4.07
C THR A 112 -18.87 1.67 3.38
N ASP A 113 -18.83 1.65 2.05
CA ASP A 113 -19.20 0.49 1.23
C ASP A 113 -17.99 -0.39 0.88
N VAL A 114 -16.77 0.11 1.16
CA VAL A 114 -15.54 -0.67 1.02
C VAL A 114 -15.44 -1.64 2.21
N PRO A 115 -15.28 -2.96 1.98
CA PRO A 115 -15.09 -3.90 3.07
C PRO A 115 -13.77 -3.63 3.81
N PRO A 116 -13.61 -4.11 5.06
CA PRO A 116 -12.34 -4.01 5.75
C PRO A 116 -11.23 -4.72 4.95
N ILE A 117 -10.21 -3.97 4.56
CA ILE A 117 -9.05 -4.46 3.81
C ILE A 117 -7.82 -4.33 4.72
N ARG A 118 -7.23 -5.46 5.10
CA ARG A 118 -6.07 -5.47 6.01
C ARG A 118 -4.75 -5.44 5.26
N ASP A 119 -4.65 -6.20 4.19
CA ASP A 119 -3.41 -6.40 3.42
C ASP A 119 -3.66 -6.37 1.91
N LEU A 120 -2.58 -6.44 1.12
CA LEU A 120 -2.66 -6.35 -0.33
C LEU A 120 -3.45 -7.50 -0.97
N ARG A 121 -3.54 -8.66 -0.32
CA ARG A 121 -4.35 -9.78 -0.77
C ARG A 121 -5.83 -9.46 -0.64
N ASP A 122 -6.26 -8.93 0.51
CA ASP A 122 -7.65 -8.51 0.71
C ASP A 122 -8.08 -7.47 -0.34
N LEU A 123 -7.20 -6.51 -0.68
CA LEU A 123 -7.45 -5.53 -1.74
C LEU A 123 -7.63 -6.22 -3.10
N ALA A 124 -6.77 -7.20 -3.42
CA ALA A 124 -6.85 -7.94 -4.67
C ALA A 124 -8.12 -8.78 -4.77
N GLU A 125 -8.52 -9.43 -3.68
CA GLU A 125 -9.78 -10.20 -3.61
C GLU A 125 -11.00 -9.29 -3.78
N TYR A 126 -10.99 -8.11 -3.15
CA TYR A 126 -12.06 -7.12 -3.33
C TYR A 126 -12.17 -6.67 -4.78
N LEU A 127 -11.07 -6.21 -5.41
CA LEU A 127 -11.08 -5.76 -6.80
C LEU A 127 -11.42 -6.88 -7.78
N GLN A 128 -11.04 -8.12 -7.48
CA GLN A 128 -11.45 -9.29 -8.25
C GLN A 128 -12.96 -9.49 -8.20
N SER A 129 -13.58 -9.35 -7.01
CA SER A 129 -15.03 -9.46 -6.87
C SER A 129 -15.78 -8.40 -7.68
N VAL A 130 -15.25 -7.17 -7.73
CA VAL A 130 -15.79 -6.07 -8.55
C VAL A 130 -15.67 -6.39 -10.04
N ALA A 131 -14.51 -6.88 -10.47
CA ALA A 131 -14.29 -7.29 -11.87
C ALA A 131 -15.24 -8.42 -12.30
N ASP A 132 -15.49 -9.40 -11.41
CA ASP A 132 -16.38 -10.52 -11.70
C ASP A 132 -17.84 -10.09 -11.76
N ALA A 133 -18.30 -9.24 -10.84
CA ALA A 133 -19.66 -8.69 -10.86
C ALA A 133 -19.95 -7.95 -12.18
N ARG A 134 -18.96 -7.22 -12.70
CA ARG A 134 -19.06 -6.53 -13.99
C ARG A 134 -19.08 -7.45 -15.20
N ARG A 135 -18.38 -8.60 -15.14
CA ARG A 135 -18.44 -9.58 -16.23
C ARG A 135 -19.84 -10.20 -16.36
N THR A 136 -20.60 -10.22 -15.27
CA THR A 136 -21.95 -10.79 -15.21
C THR A 136 -23.08 -9.78 -15.49
N ALA A 137 -22.78 -8.49 -15.55
CA ALA A 137 -23.73 -7.40 -15.81
C ALA A 137 -23.80 -7.06 -17.30
#